data_AF-A0A929HH23-F1
#
_entry.id   AF-A0A929HH23-F1
#
_cell.length_a   1.000
_cell.length_b   1.000
_cell.length_c   1.000
_cell.angle_alpha   90.00
_cell.angle_beta   90.00
_cell.angle_gamma   90.00
#
_symmetry.space_group_name_H-M   'P 1'
#
loop_
_entity.id
_entity.type
_entity.pdbx_description
1 polymer ?
#
loop_
_entity_poly.entity_id
_entity_poly.type
_entity_poly.pdbx_seq_one_letter_code
_entity_poly.pdbx_strand_id
1 'polypeptide(L)' 'MAIHELREKRDVHRFAIIDTDAHHGDRTWELFKNDPEVLYLCFCPSPFKKNKRKRKHPGAV' A
#
# COMPACT_ATOMS: atom_id res chain seq x y z
N MET A 1 8.01 14.85 7.46
CA MET A 1 7.90 13.70 6.52
C MET A 1 8.19 14.20 5.12
N ALA A 2 9.07 13.55 4.33
CA ALA A 2 9.53 14.10 3.04
C ALA A 2 8.41 14.43 2.04
N ILE A 3 7.44 13.52 1.87
CA ILE A 3 6.29 13.73 0.97
C ILE A 3 5.45 14.94 1.38
N HIS A 4 5.22 15.13 2.68
CA HIS A 4 4.49 16.31 3.19
C HIS A 4 5.22 17.61 2.85
N GLU A 5 6.53 17.66 3.07
CA GLU A 5 7.33 18.85 2.73
C GLU A 5 7.30 19.17 1.23
N LEU A 6 7.33 18.14 0.37
CA LEU A 6 7.30 18.31 -1.08
C LEU A 6 5.92 18.78 -1.58
N ARG A 7 4.82 18.29 -0.98
CA ARG A 7 3.48 18.80 -1.26
C ARG A 7 3.35 20.27 -0.89
N GLU A 8 3.68 20.61 0.36
CA GLU A 8 3.49 21.96 0.89
C GLU A 8 4.37 23.02 0.21
N LYS A 9 5.63 22.68 -0.06
CA LYS A 9 6.63 23.68 -0.51
C LYS A 9 6.90 23.67 -2.00
N ARG A 10 6.56 22.58 -2.70
CA ARG A 10 6.96 22.36 -4.10
C ARG A 10 5.79 22.00 -5.02
N ASP A 11 4.56 21.95 -4.51
CA ASP A 11 3.34 21.62 -5.29
C ASP A 11 3.46 20.28 -6.06
N VAL A 12 4.20 19.32 -5.50
CA VAL A 12 4.34 17.98 -6.05
C VAL A 12 3.37 17.05 -5.32
N HIS A 13 2.43 16.45 -6.05
CA HIS A 13 1.35 15.66 -5.44
C HIS A 13 1.46 14.15 -5.66
N ARG A 14 2.05 13.75 -6.79
CA ARG A 14 2.17 12.34 -7.19
C ARG A 14 3.54 11.75 -6.84
N PHE A 15 3.55 10.65 -6.10
CA PHE A 15 4.78 10.01 -5.63
C PHE A 15 4.77 8.51 -5.91
N ALA A 16 5.95 7.95 -6.13
CA ALA A 16 6.20 6.52 -6.04
C ALA A 16 7.14 6.25 -4.87
N ILE A 17 6.71 5.42 -3.93
CA ILE A 17 7.54 4.91 -2.85
C ILE A 17 7.93 3.48 -3.24
N ILE A 18 9.22 3.28 -3.51
CA ILE A 18 9.79 1.98 -3.85
C ILE A 18 10.57 1.49 -2.63
N ASP A 19 9.97 0.56 -1.90
CA ASP A 19 10.51 -0.03 -0.69
C ASP A 19 11.23 -1.34 -1.05
N THR A 20 12.55 -1.33 -0.90
CA THR A 20 13.44 -2.45 -1.28
C THR A 20 13.95 -3.23 -0.07
N ASP A 21 13.51 -2.86 1.15
CA ASP A 21 13.87 -3.60 2.35
C ASP A 21 13.23 -5.00 2.33
N ALA A 22 13.91 -5.97 2.95
CA ALA A 22 13.43 -7.34 3.05
C ALA A 22 12.20 -7.47 3.97
N HIS A 23 11.95 -6.50 4.84
CA HIS A 23 10.79 -6.45 5.72
C HIS A 23 9.67 -5.61 5.09
N HIS A 24 8.42 -5.98 5.39
CA HIS A 24 7.30 -5.16 4.94
C HIS A 24 7.29 -3.81 5.66
N GLY A 25 7.21 -2.73 4.90
CA GLY A 25 7.09 -1.38 5.43
C GLY A 25 5.68 -1.09 5.97
N ASP A 26 5.20 -1.85 6.96
CA ASP A 26 3.84 -1.76 7.51
C ASP A 26 3.44 -0.32 7.85
N ARG A 27 4.36 0.44 8.46
CA ARG A 27 4.10 1.83 8.84
C ARG A 27 3.98 2.75 7.64
N THR A 28 4.83 2.57 6.62
CA THR A 28 4.75 3.33 5.38
C THR A 28 3.48 2.99 4.61
N TRP A 29 3.12 1.70 4.55
CA TRP A 29 1.86 1.24 3.99
C TRP A 29 0.65 1.84 4.70
N GLU A 30 0.59 1.81 6.03
CA GLU A 30 -0.53 2.38 6.79
C GLU A 30 -0.74 3.86 6.55
N LEU A 31 0.34 4.62 6.36
CA LEU A 31 0.29 6.05 6.05
C LEU A 31 -0.27 6.34 4.66
N PHE A 32 0.06 5.54 3.65
CA PHE A 32 -0.20 5.88 2.24
C PHE A 32 -1.19 4.97 1.52
N LYS A 33 -1.64 3.85 2.11
CA LYS A 33 -2.56 2.89 1.46
C LYS A 33 -3.87 3.48 0.93
N ASN A 34 -4.30 4.62 1.45
CA ASN A 34 -5.53 5.31 1.06
C ASN A 34 -5.26 6.61 0.28
N ASP A 35 -4.00 6.96 0.03
CA ASP A 35 -3.62 8.15 -0.72
C ASP A 35 -3.59 7.81 -2.22
N PRO A 36 -4.54 8.30 -3.03
CA PRO A 36 -4.65 7.94 -4.44
C PRO A 36 -3.51 8.50 -5.30
N GLU A 37 -2.71 9.43 -4.77
CA GLU A 37 -1.59 10.04 -5.48
C GLU A 37 -0.25 9.38 -5.16
N VAL A 38 -0.27 8.34 -4.32
CA VAL A 38 0.94 7.59 -3.94
C VAL A 38 0.86 6.16 -4.47
N LEU A 39 1.81 5.80 -5.33
CA LEU A 39 2.08 4.41 -5.67
C LEU A 39 3.07 3.84 -4.64
N TYR A 40 2.61 2.88 -3.81
CA TYR A 40 3.49 2.14 -2.90
C TYR A 40 3.82 0.76 -3.49
N LEU A 41 5.10 0.50 -3.73
CA LEU A 41 5.63 -0.76 -4.21
C LEU A 41 6.65 -1.28 -3.21
N CYS A 42 6.43 -2.48 -2.65
CA CYS A 42 7.31 -3.08 -1.66
C CYS A 42 7.77 -4.47 -2.12
N PHE A 43 9.08 -4.70 -2.08
CA PHE A 43 9.75 -5.94 -2.50
C PHE A 43 10.08 -6.86 -1.32
N CYS A 44 9.14 -7.07 -0.41
CA CYS A 44 9.32 -8.02 0.69
C CYS A 44 8.59 -9.36 0.41
N PRO A 45 8.99 -10.46 1.04
CA PRO A 45 8.37 -11.78 0.84
C PRO A 45 7.02 -11.93 1.55
N SER A 46 6.47 -10.88 2.17
CA SER A 46 5.21 -10.97 2.91
C SER A 46 4.07 -11.45 2.00
N PRO A 47 3.36 -12.52 2.40
CA PRO A 47 2.31 -13.07 1.56
C PRO A 47 1.16 -12.06 1.44
N PHE A 48 0.80 -11.73 0.19
CA PHE A 48 -0.36 -10.90 -0.09
C PHE A 48 -1.61 -11.55 0.54
N LYS A 49 -2.23 -10.89 1.53
CA LYS A 49 -3.46 -11.40 2.16
C LYS A 49 -4.60 -11.31 1.14
N LYS A 50 -4.83 -12.40 0.39
CA LYS A 50 -6.03 -12.52 -0.46
C LYS A 50 -7.27 -12.38 0.42
N ASN A 51 -8.11 -11.39 0.11
CA ASN A 51 -9.37 -11.19 0.79
C ASN A 51 -10.27 -12.41 0.51
N LYS A 52 -10.45 -13.30 1.51
CA LYS A 52 -11.31 -14.48 1.37
C LYS A 52 -12.78 -14.04 1.33
N ARG A 53 -13.27 -13.61 0.17
CA ARG A 53 -14.72 -13.52 -0.07
C ARG A 53 -15.26 -14.94 0.11
N LYS A 54 -15.92 -15.20 1.24
CA LYS A 54 -16.68 -16.44 1.50
C LYS A 54 -17.76 -16.56 0.42
N ARG A 55 -17.47 -17.25 -0.69
CA ARG A 55 -18.52 -17.74 -1.59
C ARG A 55 -19.27 -18.82 -0.82
N LYS A 56 -20.35 -18.46 -0.13
CA LYS A 56 -21.38 -19.44 0.24
C LYS A 56 -21.95 -19.97 -1.08
N HIS A 57 -21.59 -21.18 -1.48
CA HIS A 57 -22.32 -21.89 -2.52
C HIS A 57 -23.65 -22.38 -1.92
N PRO A 58 -24.81 -22.09 -2.53
CA PRO A 58 -26.06 -22.73 -2.17
C PRO A 58 -26.09 -24.12 -2.83
N GLY A 59 -26.38 -25.17 -2.07
CA GLY A 59 -26.57 -26.52 -2.61
C GLY A 59 -25.48 -27.50 -2.23
N ALA A 60 -25.51 -27.99 -0.99
CA ALA A 60 -25.20 -29.37 -0.70
C ALA A 60 -26.55 -30.07 -0.52
N VAL A 61 -26.79 -31.10 -1.34
CA VAL A 61 -27.90 -32.04 -1.23
C VAL A 61 -27.80 -32.80 0.09
#